data_AF-A0A661WZL3-F1
#
_entry.id   AF-A0A661WZL3-F1
#
_cell.length_a   1.000
_cell.length_b   1.000
_cell.length_c   1.000
_cell.angle_alpha   90.00
_cell.angle_beta   90.00
_cell.angle_gamma   90.00
#
_symmetry.space_group_name_H-M   'P 1'
#
loop_
_entity.id
_entity.type
_entity.pdbx_description
1 polymer ?
#
loop_
_entity_poly.entity_id
_entity_poly.type
_entity_poly.pdbx_seq_one_letter_code
_entity_poly.pdbx_strand_id
1 'polypeptide(L)'
;MDFDEQFQEGTDKYLEQLNLYHVRAVLNILTESPFFYRKDDIDLFDYVRRHQDDFHQFFTHFFGWELYVDRKVARLIKPQEFNNALRPNQRDLFDLTRRDECTAFLLLVEFYEKTLRDLHASYDDEGSIRFLLADFVQYGINRFIEELGDNIHADKTILEACRRLFPKLVRYRFIVQVEKADVADDEILPGGMKEHVMYEFLPGIHCYRPDILTFKEIMKLYTPENKE
;
A
#
# COMPACT_ATOMS: atom_id res chain seq x y z
N MET A 1 16.58 28.95 8.86
CA MET A 1 17.49 28.31 7.89
C MET A 1 17.26 29.06 6.60
N ASP A 2 18.24 29.86 6.20
CA ASP A 2 18.23 30.60 4.95
C ASP A 2 18.36 29.61 3.79
N PHE A 3 17.32 29.53 2.96
CA PHE A 3 17.40 28.93 1.64
C PHE A 3 17.75 30.04 0.64
N ASP A 4 18.98 30.54 0.74
CA ASP A 4 19.62 31.30 -0.33
C ASP A 4 20.62 30.36 -1.03
N GLU A 5 20.08 29.36 -1.73
CA GLU A 5 20.80 28.71 -2.81
C GLU A 5 20.44 29.44 -4.11
N GLN A 6 21.48 30.05 -4.68
CA GLN A 6 21.45 30.81 -5.91
C GLN A 6 20.73 30.04 -7.02
N PHE A 7 19.63 30.62 -7.50
CA PHE A 7 18.95 30.23 -8.73
C PHE A 7 19.97 30.30 -9.89
N GLN A 8 20.49 29.15 -10.34
CA GLN A 8 21.26 29.07 -11.57
C GLN A 8 20.30 28.79 -12.73
N GLU A 9 19.79 29.87 -13.30
CA GLU A 9 19.05 29.88 -14.56
C GLU A 9 20.01 29.38 -15.66
N GLY A 10 19.94 28.09 -16.03
CA GLY A 10 20.85 27.58 -17.07
C GLY A 10 20.93 26.07 -17.35
N THR A 11 20.38 25.17 -16.52
CA THR A 11 20.52 23.71 -16.73
C THR A 11 19.24 22.88 -16.63
N ASP A 12 18.06 23.50 -16.59
CA ASP A 12 16.78 22.83 -16.34
C ASP A 12 16.17 22.14 -17.58
N LYS A 13 16.95 21.31 -18.28
CA LYS A 13 16.46 20.51 -19.42
C LYS A 13 15.97 19.12 -19.02
N TYR A 14 15.36 18.98 -17.84
CA TYR A 14 15.04 17.67 -17.27
C TYR A 14 14.19 16.80 -18.21
N LEU A 15 13.14 17.37 -18.80
CA LEU A 15 12.22 16.63 -19.69
C LEU A 15 12.17 17.20 -21.11
N GLU A 16 12.91 18.28 -21.40
CA GLU A 16 12.80 19.03 -22.67
C GLU A 16 13.25 18.23 -23.89
N GLN A 17 14.16 17.27 -23.68
CA GLN A 17 14.71 16.42 -24.74
C GLN A 17 13.86 15.17 -24.99
N LEU A 18 12.87 14.93 -24.13
CA LEU A 18 12.04 13.75 -24.13
C LEU A 18 10.81 13.93 -25.01
N ASN A 19 10.20 12.81 -25.41
CA ASN A 19 8.99 12.84 -26.21
C ASN A 19 7.83 13.45 -25.39
N LEU A 20 7.35 14.61 -25.83
CA LEU A 20 6.33 15.39 -25.11
C LEU A 20 5.03 14.63 -24.82
N TYR A 21 4.62 13.73 -25.72
CA TYR A 21 3.42 12.91 -25.51
C TYR A 21 3.62 11.94 -24.32
N HIS A 22 4.75 11.22 -24.30
CA HIS A 22 5.07 10.29 -23.22
C HIS A 22 5.25 11.02 -21.89
N VAL A 23 5.95 12.15 -21.89
CA VAL A 23 6.13 12.99 -20.69
C VAL A 23 4.78 13.36 -20.10
N ARG A 24 3.87 13.92 -20.91
CA ARG A 24 2.54 14.31 -20.44
C ARG A 24 1.75 13.12 -19.90
N ALA A 25 1.76 11.98 -20.60
CA ALA A 25 1.05 10.79 -20.17
C ALA A 25 1.57 10.30 -18.80
N VAL A 26 2.89 10.17 -18.65
CA VAL A 26 3.53 9.75 -17.41
C VAL A 26 3.23 10.69 -16.25
N LEU A 27 3.32 12.02 -16.45
CA LEU A 27 3.06 12.98 -15.39
C LEU A 27 1.62 12.88 -14.86
N ASN A 28 0.64 12.69 -15.76
CA ASN A 28 -0.75 12.49 -15.35
C ASN A 28 -0.91 11.15 -14.60
N ILE A 29 -0.41 10.05 -15.16
CA ILE A 29 -0.53 8.72 -14.54
C ILE A 29 0.06 8.70 -13.11
N LEU A 30 1.26 9.26 -12.92
CA LEU A 30 1.92 9.30 -11.61
C LEU A 30 1.21 10.20 -10.59
N THR A 31 0.35 11.12 -11.03
CA THR A 31 -0.37 12.05 -10.16
C THR A 31 -1.83 11.68 -9.90
N GLU A 32 -2.42 10.84 -10.75
CA GLU A 32 -3.81 10.36 -10.64
C GLU A 32 -3.99 9.22 -9.62
N SER A 33 -2.93 8.45 -9.33
CA SER A 33 -2.99 7.29 -8.44
C SER A 33 -1.72 7.18 -7.58
N PRO A 34 -1.78 6.54 -6.39
CA PRO A 34 -0.57 6.32 -5.58
C PRO A 34 0.47 5.45 -6.27
N PHE A 35 0.04 4.60 -7.21
CA PHE A 35 0.90 3.63 -7.89
C PHE A 35 0.60 3.60 -9.38
N PHE A 36 1.66 3.58 -10.18
CA PHE A 36 1.62 3.19 -11.57
C PHE A 36 2.20 1.79 -11.69
N TYR A 37 1.41 0.80 -12.12
CA TYR A 37 1.91 -0.56 -12.31
C TYR A 37 2.32 -0.81 -13.74
N ARG A 38 3.37 -1.61 -13.92
CA ARG A 38 3.84 -2.06 -15.25
C ARG A 38 2.73 -2.69 -16.10
N LYS A 39 1.79 -3.40 -15.45
CA LYS A 39 0.67 -4.06 -16.13
C LYS A 39 -0.41 -3.10 -16.63
N ASP A 40 -0.44 -1.86 -16.13
CA ASP A 40 -1.44 -0.87 -16.53
C ASP A 40 -1.09 -0.30 -17.92
N ASP A 41 0.19 -0.05 -18.18
CA ASP A 41 0.74 0.33 -19.50
C ASP A 41 2.24 0.00 -19.54
N ILE A 42 2.61 -1.05 -20.27
CA ILE A 42 4.01 -1.55 -20.32
C ILE A 42 4.92 -0.51 -20.99
N ASP A 43 4.46 0.12 -22.07
CA ASP A 43 5.28 1.02 -22.88
C ASP A 43 5.60 2.30 -22.12
N LEU A 44 4.59 2.90 -21.47
CA LEU A 44 4.77 4.09 -20.63
C LEU A 44 5.55 3.76 -19.35
N PHE A 45 5.35 2.59 -18.75
CA PHE A 45 6.11 2.18 -17.57
C PHE A 45 7.59 1.99 -17.90
N ASP A 46 7.89 1.29 -18.98
CA ASP A 46 9.26 1.11 -19.44
C ASP A 46 9.87 2.46 -19.89
N TYR A 47 9.06 3.41 -20.35
CA TYR A 47 9.50 4.79 -20.61
C TYR A 47 9.93 5.51 -19.33
N VAL A 48 9.13 5.43 -18.25
CA VAL A 48 9.51 5.97 -16.93
C VAL A 48 10.82 5.36 -16.47
N ARG A 49 10.98 4.04 -16.57
CA ARG A 49 12.20 3.35 -16.15
C ARG A 49 13.43 3.77 -16.95
N ARG A 50 13.29 3.90 -18.26
CA ARG A 50 14.38 4.34 -19.15
C ARG A 50 14.85 5.76 -18.85
N HIS A 51 13.94 6.63 -18.40
CA HIS A 51 14.19 8.04 -18.12
C HIS A 51 14.02 8.38 -16.63
N GLN A 52 14.28 7.41 -15.74
CA GLN A 52 13.95 7.56 -14.32
C GLN A 52 14.69 8.75 -13.68
N ASP A 53 15.93 8.99 -14.07
CA ASP A 53 16.77 10.05 -13.50
C ASP A 53 16.23 11.43 -13.91
N ASP A 54 15.77 11.56 -15.16
CA ASP A 54 15.16 12.78 -15.69
C ASP A 54 13.85 13.12 -14.96
N PHE A 55 12.97 12.13 -14.78
CA PHE A 55 11.72 12.31 -14.04
C PHE A 55 11.97 12.54 -12.55
N HIS A 56 12.92 11.81 -11.95
CA HIS A 56 13.28 11.97 -10.54
C HIS A 56 13.79 13.40 -10.28
N GLN A 57 14.72 13.90 -11.10
CA GLN A 57 15.22 15.28 -10.97
C GLN A 57 14.09 16.30 -11.16
N PHE A 58 13.21 16.11 -12.14
CA PHE A 58 12.05 16.99 -12.35
C PHE A 58 11.15 17.06 -11.10
N PHE A 59 10.76 15.91 -10.53
CA PHE A 59 9.89 15.89 -9.36
C PHE A 59 10.56 16.46 -8.10
N THR A 60 11.83 16.13 -7.89
CA THR A 60 12.61 16.64 -6.76
C THR A 60 12.77 18.16 -6.86
N HIS A 61 13.15 18.69 -8.03
CA HIS A 61 13.40 20.11 -8.23
C HIS A 61 12.12 20.96 -8.12
N PHE A 62 11.05 20.58 -8.83
CA PHE A 62 9.85 21.43 -8.92
C PHE A 62 8.84 21.21 -7.78
N PHE A 63 8.79 20.01 -7.20
CA PHE A 63 7.77 19.64 -6.22
C PHE A 63 8.33 19.22 -4.86
N GLY A 64 9.65 18.96 -4.76
CA GLY A 64 10.23 18.32 -3.59
C GLY A 64 9.69 16.91 -3.36
N TRP A 65 9.26 16.22 -4.42
CA TRP A 65 8.74 14.86 -4.35
C TRP A 65 9.79 13.86 -4.79
N GLU A 66 9.80 12.68 -4.19
CA GLU A 66 10.70 11.61 -4.59
C GLU A 66 9.98 10.66 -5.55
N LEU A 67 10.65 10.27 -6.64
CA LEU A 67 10.20 9.22 -7.52
C LEU A 67 10.85 7.89 -7.12
N TYR A 68 10.03 6.91 -6.75
CA TYR A 68 10.45 5.52 -6.57
C TYR A 68 9.99 4.68 -7.77
N VAL A 69 10.90 3.89 -8.33
CA VAL A 69 10.61 2.98 -9.46
C VAL A 69 11.32 1.66 -9.25
N ASP A 70 10.60 0.55 -9.44
CA ASP A 70 11.19 -0.78 -9.51
C ASP A 70 10.73 -1.54 -10.77
N ARG A 71 10.76 -2.88 -10.73
CA ARG A 71 10.36 -3.72 -11.87
C ARG A 71 8.87 -3.75 -12.16
N LYS A 72 8.01 -3.42 -11.20
CA LYS A 72 6.55 -3.60 -11.27
C LYS A 72 5.76 -2.35 -10.89
N VAL A 73 6.33 -1.43 -10.12
CA VAL A 73 5.67 -0.23 -9.63
C VAL A 73 6.53 1.02 -9.75
N ALA A 74 5.88 2.13 -10.04
CA ALA A 74 6.39 3.48 -9.90
C ALA A 74 5.44 4.27 -8.99
N ARG A 75 5.97 5.12 -8.12
CA ARG A 75 5.17 5.98 -7.24
C ARG A 75 5.88 7.28 -6.91
N LEU A 76 5.08 8.31 -6.62
CA LEU A 76 5.55 9.55 -6.03
C LEU A 76 5.41 9.52 -4.51
N ILE A 77 6.47 9.90 -3.82
CA ILE A 77 6.50 10.09 -2.37
C ILE A 77 6.47 11.60 -2.13
N LYS A 78 5.46 12.04 -1.37
CA LYS A 78 5.18 13.47 -1.11
C LYS A 78 5.50 13.75 0.36
N PRO A 79 6.76 14.12 0.71
CA PRO A 79 7.21 14.16 2.10
C PRO A 79 6.63 15.32 2.91
N GLN A 80 6.24 16.40 2.26
CA GLN A 80 5.73 17.61 2.90
C GLN A 80 4.35 18.00 2.40
N GLU A 81 3.53 18.45 3.33
CA GLU A 81 2.22 19.05 3.06
C GLU A 81 2.34 20.58 3.12
N PHE A 82 1.91 21.26 2.07
CA PHE A 82 1.99 22.72 2.00
C PHE A 82 0.66 23.42 2.31
N ASN A 83 -0.48 22.76 2.08
CA ASN A 83 -1.80 23.33 2.35
C ASN A 83 -2.36 22.84 3.70
N ASN A 84 -2.11 23.64 4.74
CA ASN A 84 -2.57 23.38 6.11
C ASN A 84 -4.08 23.56 6.31
N ALA A 85 -4.80 24.13 5.33
CA ALA A 85 -6.26 24.27 5.42
C ALA A 85 -7.00 22.97 5.07
N LEU A 86 -6.33 22.04 4.38
CA LEU A 86 -6.92 20.74 4.01
C LEU A 86 -6.87 19.78 5.19
N ARG A 87 -8.02 19.22 5.54
CA ARG A 87 -8.12 18.08 6.46
C ARG A 87 -7.59 16.81 5.79
N PRO A 88 -7.12 15.80 6.55
CA PRO A 88 -6.63 14.55 5.98
C PRO A 88 -7.62 13.88 5.02
N ASN A 89 -8.91 13.88 5.36
CA ASN A 89 -9.97 13.29 4.51
C ASN A 89 -10.29 14.09 3.23
N GLN A 90 -9.81 15.33 3.11
CA GLN A 90 -9.93 16.15 1.90
C GLN A 90 -8.73 15.96 0.97
N ARG A 91 -7.70 15.24 1.41
CA ARG A 91 -6.52 14.91 0.62
C ARG A 91 -6.75 13.54 -0.01
N ASP A 92 -6.45 13.42 -1.29
CA ASP A 92 -6.51 12.13 -1.98
C ASP A 92 -5.19 11.38 -1.81
N LEU A 93 -4.85 11.09 -0.55
CA LEU A 93 -3.68 10.30 -0.17
C LEU A 93 -4.16 9.07 0.59
N PHE A 94 -3.47 7.95 0.41
CA PHE A 94 -3.70 6.79 1.26
C PHE A 94 -3.31 7.13 2.70
N ASP A 95 -4.31 7.13 3.58
CA ASP A 95 -4.13 7.48 4.98
C ASP A 95 -4.91 6.51 5.88
N LEU A 96 -4.22 6.04 6.92
CA LEU A 96 -4.72 5.15 7.96
C LEU A 96 -4.74 5.95 9.27
N THR A 97 -5.91 6.49 9.60
CA THR A 97 -6.07 7.35 10.78
C THR A 97 -6.50 6.59 12.02
N ARG A 98 -6.97 5.35 11.85
CA ARG A 98 -7.50 4.53 12.94
C ARG A 98 -6.55 3.39 13.28
N ARG A 99 -6.42 3.13 14.58
CA ARG A 99 -5.56 2.07 15.12
C ARG A 99 -5.89 0.69 14.56
N ASP A 100 -7.17 0.37 14.43
CA ASP A 100 -7.66 -0.90 13.88
C ASP A 100 -7.28 -1.07 12.40
N GLU A 101 -7.38 0.00 11.61
CA GLU A 101 -6.95 0.00 10.21
C GLU A 101 -5.42 -0.16 10.08
N CYS A 102 -4.62 0.54 10.89
CA CYS A 102 -3.17 0.39 10.90
C CYS A 102 -2.75 -1.04 11.26
N THR A 103 -3.39 -1.62 12.28
CA THR A 103 -3.10 -2.99 12.73
C THR A 103 -3.44 -4.02 11.67
N ALA A 104 -4.63 -3.91 11.07
CA ALA A 104 -5.03 -4.81 10.00
C ALA A 104 -4.16 -4.66 8.74
N PHE A 105 -3.69 -3.45 8.43
CA PHE A 105 -2.78 -3.22 7.31
C PHE A 105 -1.42 -3.86 7.54
N LEU A 106 -0.87 -3.77 8.76
CA LEU A 106 0.41 -4.39 9.06
C LEU A 106 0.33 -5.91 9.14
N LEU A 107 -0.78 -6.45 9.65
CA LEU A 107 -1.10 -7.87 9.52
C LEU A 107 -1.16 -8.30 8.04
N LEU A 108 -1.71 -7.46 7.17
CA LEU A 108 -1.80 -7.76 5.74
C LEU A 108 -0.42 -7.79 5.08
N VAL A 109 0.47 -6.84 5.43
CA VAL A 109 1.86 -6.83 4.96
C VAL A 109 2.62 -8.07 5.45
N GLU A 110 2.46 -8.43 6.73
CA GLU A 110 3.06 -9.64 7.31
C GLU A 110 2.51 -10.92 6.63
N PHE A 111 1.20 -10.98 6.40
CA PHE A 111 0.54 -12.08 5.69
C PHE A 111 1.01 -12.20 4.24
N TYR A 112 1.22 -11.07 3.55
CA TYR A 112 1.78 -11.04 2.20
C TYR A 112 3.19 -11.68 2.18
N GLU A 113 4.07 -11.29 3.10
CA GLU A 113 5.41 -11.89 3.18
C GLU A 113 5.36 -13.38 3.51
N LYS A 114 4.48 -13.79 4.44
CA LYS A 114 4.27 -15.20 4.73
C LYS A 114 3.81 -15.95 3.47
N THR A 115 2.87 -15.39 2.73
CA THR A 115 2.35 -15.99 1.49
C THR A 115 3.45 -16.16 0.45
N LEU A 116 4.31 -15.15 0.26
CA LEU A 116 5.48 -15.26 -0.62
C LEU A 116 6.43 -16.39 -0.17
N ARG A 117 6.74 -16.46 1.13
CA ARG A 117 7.61 -17.51 1.69
C ARG A 117 7.03 -18.91 1.47
N ASP A 118 5.73 -19.09 1.72
CA ASP A 118 5.02 -20.37 1.59
C ASP A 118 4.94 -20.82 0.12
N LEU A 119 4.78 -19.88 -0.81
CA LEU A 119 4.77 -20.14 -2.24
C LEU A 119 6.17 -20.25 -2.86
N HIS A 120 7.23 -20.05 -2.06
CA HIS A 120 8.61 -19.91 -2.54
C HIS A 120 8.76 -18.88 -3.68
N ALA A 121 7.98 -17.80 -3.60
CA ALA A 121 7.95 -16.72 -4.58
C ALA A 121 8.74 -15.50 -4.09
N SER A 122 9.41 -14.83 -5.01
CA SER A 122 9.97 -13.50 -4.82
C SER A 122 8.98 -12.42 -5.26
N TYR A 123 9.12 -11.21 -4.70
CA TYR A 123 8.40 -10.04 -5.20
C TYR A 123 8.71 -9.75 -6.67
N ASP A 124 9.85 -10.21 -7.18
CA ASP A 124 10.28 -10.05 -8.57
C ASP A 124 9.61 -11.05 -9.55
N ASP A 125 9.05 -12.15 -9.05
CA ASP A 125 8.59 -13.25 -9.92
C ASP A 125 7.35 -12.87 -10.72
N GLU A 126 7.26 -13.33 -11.97
CA GLU A 126 6.07 -13.11 -12.79
C GLU A 126 4.92 -14.00 -12.29
N GLY A 127 3.91 -13.40 -11.65
CA GLY A 127 2.76 -14.11 -11.12
C GLY A 127 1.89 -13.23 -10.22
N SER A 128 0.59 -13.50 -10.20
CA SER A 128 -0.35 -12.88 -9.27
C SER A 128 -0.35 -13.63 -7.95
N ILE A 129 -0.15 -12.94 -6.83
CA ILE A 129 -0.31 -13.52 -5.50
C ILE A 129 -1.75 -13.31 -5.07
N ARG A 130 -2.51 -14.41 -4.96
CA ARG A 130 -3.93 -14.40 -4.60
C ARG A 130 -4.14 -15.00 -3.22
N PHE A 131 -5.19 -14.56 -2.53
CA PHE A 131 -5.55 -15.06 -1.21
C PHE A 131 -7.06 -14.93 -0.97
N LEU A 132 -7.60 -15.85 -0.18
CA LEU A 132 -8.96 -15.71 0.34
C LEU A 132 -8.96 -14.76 1.53
N LEU A 133 -9.98 -13.90 1.61
CA LEU A 133 -10.19 -13.05 2.79
C LEU A 133 -10.34 -13.89 4.06
N ALA A 134 -10.96 -15.07 3.97
CA ALA A 134 -11.08 -16.00 5.09
C ALA A 134 -9.71 -16.44 5.65
N ASP A 135 -8.75 -16.75 4.77
CA ASP A 135 -7.39 -17.14 5.17
C ASP A 135 -6.67 -15.98 5.89
N PHE A 136 -6.80 -14.76 5.37
CA PHE A 136 -6.26 -13.57 6.02
C PHE A 136 -6.90 -13.30 7.38
N VAL A 137 -8.23 -13.43 7.49
CA VAL A 137 -8.95 -13.23 8.75
C VAL A 137 -8.50 -14.27 9.78
N GLN A 138 -8.40 -15.54 9.39
CA GLN A 138 -7.91 -16.60 10.28
C GLN A 138 -6.47 -16.33 10.71
N TYR A 139 -5.61 -15.88 9.80
CA TYR A 139 -4.24 -15.46 10.12
C TYR A 139 -4.23 -14.34 11.18
N GLY A 140 -5.03 -13.29 10.98
CA GLY A 140 -5.13 -12.18 11.91
C GLY A 140 -5.65 -12.59 13.29
N ILE A 141 -6.65 -13.48 13.34
CA ILE A 141 -7.17 -14.04 14.60
C ILE A 141 -6.07 -14.78 15.35
N ASN A 142 -5.35 -15.68 14.67
CA ASN A 142 -4.27 -16.46 15.27
C ASN A 142 -3.17 -15.54 15.82
N ARG A 143 -2.73 -14.53 15.05
CA ARG A 143 -1.74 -13.55 15.52
C ARG A 143 -2.22 -12.74 16.73
N PHE A 144 -3.50 -12.38 16.78
CA PHE A 144 -4.07 -11.68 17.94
C PHE A 144 -4.08 -12.56 19.20
N ILE A 145 -4.47 -13.83 19.06
CA ILE A 145 -4.47 -14.80 20.16
C ILE A 145 -3.04 -15.05 20.64
N GLU A 146 -2.08 -15.22 19.73
CA GLU A 146 -0.67 -15.42 20.07
C GLU A 146 -0.07 -14.27 20.89
N GLU A 147 -0.40 -13.01 20.56
CA GLU A 147 0.17 -11.84 21.23
C GLU A 147 -0.59 -11.38 22.48
N LEU A 148 -1.92 -11.56 22.53
CA LEU A 148 -2.78 -11.03 23.61
C LEU A 148 -3.52 -12.10 24.42
N GLY A 149 -3.42 -13.37 24.03
CA GLY A 149 -4.12 -14.50 24.65
C GLY A 149 -5.61 -14.60 24.26
N ASP A 150 -6.27 -15.65 24.76
CA ASP A 150 -7.65 -16.03 24.40
C ASP A 150 -8.75 -15.09 24.92
N ASN A 151 -8.41 -14.06 25.69
CA ASN A 151 -9.40 -13.19 26.37
C ASN A 151 -9.97 -12.07 25.50
N ILE A 152 -9.60 -12.00 24.22
CA ILE A 152 -10.02 -10.93 23.31
C ILE A 152 -10.97 -11.48 22.24
N HIS A 153 -12.03 -10.72 21.93
CA HIS A 153 -12.89 -10.97 20.77
C HIS A 153 -12.15 -10.68 19.44
N ALA A 154 -11.07 -11.41 19.18
CA ALA A 154 -10.17 -11.23 18.04
C ALA A 154 -10.94 -11.27 16.72
N ASP A 155 -11.85 -12.23 16.56
CA ASP A 155 -12.69 -12.41 15.38
C ASP A 155 -13.44 -11.13 15.00
N LYS A 156 -14.16 -10.55 15.97
CA LYS A 156 -14.96 -9.34 15.74
C LYS A 156 -14.08 -8.14 15.42
N THR A 157 -12.97 -7.98 16.16
CA THR A 157 -12.02 -6.87 15.94
C THR A 157 -11.40 -6.93 14.55
N ILE A 158 -10.88 -8.10 14.14
CA ILE A 158 -10.27 -8.29 12.83
C ILE A 158 -11.28 -8.07 11.71
N LEU A 159 -12.48 -8.65 11.81
CA LEU A 159 -13.50 -8.47 10.77
C LEU A 159 -13.98 -7.04 10.63
N GLU A 160 -14.18 -6.32 11.73
CA GLU A 160 -14.52 -4.89 11.67
C GLU A 160 -13.40 -4.05 11.04
N ALA A 161 -12.15 -4.36 11.37
CA ALA A 161 -11.00 -3.72 10.76
C ALA A 161 -10.94 -4.00 9.25
N CYS A 162 -11.15 -5.25 8.83
CA CYS A 162 -11.20 -5.64 7.41
C CYS A 162 -12.30 -4.90 6.65
N ARG A 163 -13.52 -4.83 7.20
CA ARG A 163 -14.66 -4.13 6.58
C ARG A 163 -14.38 -2.65 6.31
N ARG A 164 -13.54 -2.01 7.15
CA ARG A 164 -13.14 -0.60 6.99
C ARG A 164 -11.95 -0.45 6.04
N LEU A 165 -10.95 -1.33 6.20
CA LEU A 165 -9.68 -1.25 5.49
C LEU A 165 -9.77 -1.70 4.02
N PHE A 166 -10.40 -2.85 3.74
CA PHE A 166 -10.37 -3.45 2.39
C PHE A 166 -10.94 -2.54 1.29
N PRO A 167 -12.05 -1.81 1.50
CA PRO A 167 -12.51 -0.82 0.52
C PRO A 167 -11.46 0.25 0.21
N LYS A 168 -10.69 0.69 1.22
CA LYS A 168 -9.57 1.63 1.01
C LYS A 168 -8.45 0.97 0.22
N LEU A 169 -8.09 -0.27 0.54
CA LEU A 169 -7.04 -1.00 -0.17
C LEU A 169 -7.37 -1.21 -1.64
N VAL A 170 -8.64 -1.49 -1.97
CA VAL A 170 -9.11 -1.56 -3.36
C VAL A 170 -9.03 -0.18 -4.03
N ARG A 171 -9.56 0.86 -3.38
CA ARG A 171 -9.54 2.24 -3.90
C ARG A 171 -8.11 2.72 -4.21
N TYR A 172 -7.18 2.48 -3.29
CA TYR A 172 -5.77 2.88 -3.41
C TYR A 172 -4.89 1.82 -4.08
N ARG A 173 -5.51 0.80 -4.69
CA ARG A 173 -4.87 -0.20 -5.54
C ARG A 173 -3.80 -1.06 -4.84
N PHE A 174 -3.94 -1.35 -3.56
CA PHE A 174 -3.11 -2.35 -2.87
C PHE A 174 -3.53 -3.79 -3.19
N ILE A 175 -4.83 -3.99 -3.42
CA ILE A 175 -5.43 -5.27 -3.77
C ILE A 175 -6.51 -5.05 -4.82
N VAL A 176 -6.87 -6.09 -5.54
CA VAL A 176 -8.05 -6.12 -6.40
C VAL A 176 -8.90 -7.34 -6.08
N GLN A 177 -10.22 -7.17 -6.04
CA GLN A 177 -11.13 -8.30 -5.86
C GLN A 177 -11.20 -9.08 -7.18
N VAL A 178 -10.89 -10.37 -7.12
CA VAL A 178 -10.87 -11.26 -8.30
C VAL A 178 -12.19 -12.00 -8.41
N GLU A 179 -12.64 -12.61 -7.31
CA GLU A 179 -13.82 -13.46 -7.26
C GLU A 179 -14.59 -13.24 -5.96
N LYS A 180 -15.90 -13.51 -6.02
CA LYS A 180 -16.80 -13.50 -4.87
C LYS A 180 -17.90 -14.55 -5.06
N ALA A 181 -18.11 -15.39 -4.05
CA ALA A 181 -19.15 -16.42 -4.03
C ALA A 181 -19.79 -16.50 -2.64
N ASP A 182 -21.05 -16.90 -2.58
CA ASP A 182 -21.73 -17.17 -1.29
C ASP A 182 -21.20 -18.47 -0.68
N VAL A 183 -21.15 -18.52 0.65
CA VAL A 183 -20.78 -19.72 1.41
C VAL A 183 -21.92 -20.73 1.36
N ALA A 184 -21.58 -22.02 1.24
CA ALA A 184 -22.59 -23.09 1.29
C ALA A 184 -23.23 -23.16 2.69
N ASP A 185 -24.49 -23.59 2.78
CA ASP A 185 -25.25 -23.61 4.04
C ASP A 185 -24.59 -24.44 5.16
N ASP A 186 -23.72 -25.39 4.82
CA ASP A 186 -23.01 -26.29 5.74
C ASP A 186 -21.56 -25.86 6.04
N GLU A 187 -21.07 -24.78 5.42
CA GLU A 187 -19.70 -24.31 5.57
C GLU A 187 -19.61 -23.17 6.60
N ILE A 188 -18.61 -23.25 7.49
CA ILE A 188 -18.37 -22.24 8.53
C ILE A 188 -17.05 -21.53 8.22
N LEU A 189 -17.16 -20.24 7.85
CA LEU A 189 -15.99 -19.39 7.67
C LEU A 189 -15.58 -18.65 8.96
N PRO A 190 -14.28 -18.28 9.08
CA PRO A 190 -13.76 -17.54 10.23
C PRO A 190 -14.58 -16.28 10.56
N GLY A 191 -14.84 -16.08 11.86
CA GLY A 191 -15.59 -14.94 12.38
C GLY A 191 -17.04 -14.80 11.86
N GLY A 192 -17.63 -15.85 11.27
CA GLY A 192 -19.01 -15.83 10.79
C GLY A 192 -19.20 -15.11 9.46
N MET A 193 -18.15 -15.10 8.61
CA MET A 193 -18.26 -14.63 7.23
C MET A 193 -19.29 -15.45 6.44
N LYS A 194 -19.94 -14.80 5.47
CA LYS A 194 -21.00 -15.40 4.63
C LYS A 194 -20.62 -15.52 3.16
N GLU A 195 -19.46 -15.00 2.80
CA GLU A 195 -19.02 -14.88 1.42
C GLU A 195 -17.56 -15.31 1.35
N HIS A 196 -17.23 -16.13 0.37
CA HIS A 196 -15.87 -16.34 -0.12
C HIS A 196 -15.48 -15.15 -0.97
N VAL A 197 -14.43 -14.44 -0.58
CA VAL A 197 -13.91 -13.32 -1.36
C VAL A 197 -12.44 -13.56 -1.62
N MET A 198 -12.07 -13.61 -2.90
CA MET A 198 -10.70 -13.77 -3.35
C MET A 198 -10.14 -12.41 -3.76
N TYR A 199 -8.96 -12.09 -3.24
CA TYR A 199 -8.21 -10.90 -3.61
C TYR A 199 -6.88 -11.28 -4.27
N GLU A 200 -6.41 -10.41 -5.15
CA GLU A 200 -5.04 -10.41 -5.67
C GLU A 200 -4.27 -9.24 -5.06
N PHE A 201 -3.07 -9.49 -4.55
CA PHE A 201 -2.13 -8.46 -4.16
C PHE A 201 -1.61 -7.73 -5.39
N LEU A 202 -1.65 -6.39 -5.32
CA LEU A 202 -1.02 -5.53 -6.30
C LEU A 202 0.38 -5.13 -5.83
N PRO A 203 1.32 -4.82 -6.74
CA PRO A 203 2.71 -4.53 -6.38
C PRO A 203 2.89 -3.35 -5.41
N GLY A 204 1.89 -2.49 -5.19
CA GLY A 204 2.00 -1.42 -4.20
C GLY A 204 2.26 -1.93 -2.78
N ILE A 205 1.87 -3.17 -2.47
CA ILE A 205 2.01 -3.74 -1.11
C ILE A 205 3.47 -3.92 -0.68
N HIS A 206 4.37 -4.32 -1.59
CA HIS A 206 5.78 -4.58 -1.22
C HIS A 206 6.59 -3.31 -0.98
N CYS A 207 6.02 -2.13 -1.28
CA CYS A 207 6.60 -0.85 -0.91
C CYS A 207 6.55 -0.63 0.63
N TYR A 208 5.79 -1.47 1.35
CA TYR A 208 5.63 -1.42 2.79
C TYR A 208 6.37 -2.59 3.40
N ARG A 209 7.21 -2.26 4.37
CA ARG A 209 8.17 -3.14 5.01
C ARG A 209 7.72 -3.41 6.45
N PRO A 210 7.38 -4.66 6.81
CA PRO A 210 6.93 -4.97 8.17
C PRO A 210 8.08 -4.97 9.18
N ASP A 211 9.34 -5.00 8.73
CA ASP A 211 10.54 -4.89 9.58
C ASP A 211 10.71 -3.51 10.24
N ILE A 212 10.01 -2.49 9.73
CA ILE A 212 10.09 -1.12 10.25
C ILE A 212 9.14 -0.90 11.45
N LEU A 213 8.10 -1.73 11.59
CA LEU A 213 7.19 -1.69 12.74
C LEU A 213 6.69 -3.09 13.04
N THR A 214 7.23 -3.71 14.09
CA THR A 214 6.85 -5.09 14.40
C THR A 214 5.42 -5.12 14.91
N PHE A 215 4.63 -6.11 14.48
CA PHE A 215 3.27 -6.31 14.97
C PHE A 215 3.19 -6.25 16.51
N LYS A 216 4.19 -6.84 17.19
CA LYS A 216 4.37 -6.79 18.63
C LYS A 216 4.40 -5.37 19.22
N GLU A 217 5.04 -4.41 18.56
CA GLU A 217 5.09 -3.02 19.02
C GLU A 217 3.74 -2.32 18.93
N ILE A 218 2.92 -2.69 17.94
CA ILE A 218 1.55 -2.17 17.80
C ILE A 218 0.63 -2.79 18.83
N MET A 219 0.79 -4.08 19.10
CA MET A 219 -0.04 -4.78 20.07
C MET A 219 0.15 -4.25 21.49
N LYS A 220 1.31 -3.67 21.82
CA LYS A 220 1.50 -2.90 23.06
C LYS A 220 0.53 -1.72 23.20
N LEU A 221 0.01 -1.16 22.11
CA LEU A 221 -1.00 -0.09 22.12
C LEU A 221 -2.42 -0.61 22.42
N TYR A 222 -2.64 -1.92 22.38
CA TYR A 222 -3.91 -2.56 22.69
C TYR A 222 -3.96 -3.10 24.12
N THR A 223 -2.81 -3.35 24.73
CA THR A 223 -2.71 -3.65 26.15
C THR A 223 -2.99 -2.36 26.93
N PRO A 224 -4.00 -2.30 27.82
CA PRO A 224 -4.11 -1.17 28.73
C PRO A 224 -2.81 -1.09 29.53
N GLU A 225 -2.18 0.08 29.57
CA GLU A 225 -1.09 0.34 30.51
C GLU A 225 -1.57 -0.13 31.88
N ASN A 226 -0.81 -1.03 32.51
CA ASN A 226 -1.01 -1.39 33.90
C ASN A 226 -0.99 -0.07 34.68
N LYS A 227 -2.18 0.43 35.03
CA LYS A 227 -2.34 1.36 36.12
C LYS A 227 -2.00 0.57 37.37
N GLU A 228 -0.73 0.63 37.76
CA GLU A 228 -0.32 0.39 39.14
C GLU A 228 -1.02 1.38 40.08
#